data_AF-A0A181C975-F1
#
_entry.id   AF-A0A181C975-F1
#
_cell.length_a   1.000
_cell.length_b   1.000
_cell.length_c   1.000
_cell.angle_alpha   90.00
_cell.angle_beta   90.00
_cell.angle_gamma   90.00
#
_symmetry.space_group_name_H-M   'P 1'
#
loop_
_entity.id
_entity.type
_entity.pdbx_description
1 polymer ?
#
loop_
_entity_poly.entity_id
_entity_poly.type
_entity_poly.pdbx_seq_one_letter_code
_entity_poly.pdbx_strand_id
1 'polypeptide(L)'
;MITKTLKNSSIRTGRSFDLGKMNLSQLWIAYLTYPTILLYFALVACSFTVMAYTWTTLAPVAVSIGAVMLVYPLVWYAIHRFILHGRFLYRMKWSASLWKRIHFDHHQDPHLLDVLFGSPLNTIPTIAIVTIPIGYAIGGMPAAAAAFGAGLTITCIYEFFHCIQHLNYKPRMSWIQRMKQRHVLHHFHNENGNYGITSFVADRLFRSYYRDARGCPRSPTVFNLGYDVKEAQQYPWVMEETGAPPRDRPDGANPTRNAA
;
A
#
# COMPACT_ATOMS: atom_id res chain seq x y z
N MET A 1 22.83 -20.79 8.98
CA MET A 1 22.40 -19.77 7.99
C MET A 1 21.58 -18.63 8.61
N ILE A 2 20.76 -18.87 9.65
CA ILE A 2 19.92 -17.84 10.32
C ILE A 2 20.77 -16.73 11.00
N THR A 3 21.94 -17.09 11.53
CA THR A 3 22.82 -16.18 12.28
C THR A 3 23.53 -15.12 11.43
N LYS A 4 23.66 -15.30 10.11
CA LYS A 4 24.21 -14.26 9.21
C LYS A 4 23.16 -13.23 8.79
N THR A 5 21.88 -13.61 8.75
CA THR A 5 20.75 -12.72 8.40
C THR A 5 20.55 -11.60 9.44
N LEU A 6 20.87 -11.89 10.70
CA LEU A 6 20.75 -10.96 11.84
C LEU A 6 21.97 -10.04 12.04
N LYS A 7 23.02 -10.16 11.21
CA LYS A 7 24.22 -9.31 11.28
C LYS A 7 24.11 -8.01 10.48
N ASN A 8 22.95 -7.68 9.91
CA ASN A 8 22.73 -6.38 9.28
C ASN A 8 22.33 -5.37 10.35
N SER A 9 23.19 -4.39 10.62
CA SER A 9 23.02 -3.37 11.66
C SER A 9 21.81 -2.45 11.45
N SER A 10 21.16 -2.52 10.28
CA SER A 10 19.92 -1.81 9.98
C SER A 10 18.70 -2.33 10.77
N ILE A 11 18.74 -3.57 11.30
CA ILE A 11 17.62 -4.14 12.06
C ILE A 11 17.59 -3.58 13.51
N ARG A 12 18.74 -3.12 14.02
CA ARG A 12 18.91 -2.66 15.42
C ARG A 12 18.84 -1.15 15.60
N THR A 13 18.97 -0.40 14.53
CA THR A 13 18.83 1.06 14.55
C THR A 13 17.47 1.38 13.95
N GLY A 14 16.73 2.36 14.46
CA GLY A 14 15.43 2.79 13.94
C GLY A 14 15.51 3.40 12.54
N ARG A 15 16.16 2.71 11.60
CA ARG A 15 16.27 3.02 10.18
C ARG A 15 15.27 2.13 9.45
N SER A 16 14.48 2.77 8.59
CA SER A 16 13.56 2.14 7.67
C SER A 16 14.19 0.92 6.98
N PHE A 17 13.42 -0.17 6.86
CA PHE A 17 13.86 -1.33 6.08
C PHE A 17 13.94 -0.93 4.59
N ASP A 18 15.08 -1.15 3.96
CA ASP A 18 15.30 -0.89 2.53
C ASP A 18 15.09 -2.17 1.72
N LEU A 19 13.96 -2.28 1.04
CA LEU A 19 13.58 -3.41 0.20
C LEU A 19 14.52 -3.61 -0.99
N GLY A 20 15.25 -2.58 -1.43
CA GLY A 20 16.26 -2.70 -2.48
C GLY A 20 17.48 -3.53 -2.06
N LYS A 21 17.71 -3.64 -0.74
CA LYS A 21 18.87 -4.30 -0.13
C LYS A 21 18.52 -5.58 0.63
N MET A 22 17.27 -6.03 0.53
CA MET A 22 16.77 -7.20 1.23
C MET A 22 16.50 -8.37 0.29
N ASN A 23 16.66 -9.58 0.81
CA ASN A 23 16.16 -10.80 0.17
C ASN A 23 14.79 -11.21 0.77
N LEU A 24 14.17 -12.25 0.19
CA LEU A 24 12.84 -12.72 0.59
C LEU A 24 12.78 -13.18 2.06
N SER A 25 13.82 -13.84 2.56
CA SER A 25 13.85 -14.31 3.95
C SER A 25 13.91 -13.14 4.94
N GLN A 26 14.66 -12.09 4.60
CA GLN A 26 14.69 -10.85 5.39
C GLN A 26 13.34 -10.13 5.35
N LEU A 27 12.66 -10.12 4.20
CA LEU A 27 11.32 -9.55 4.09
C LEU A 27 10.34 -10.26 5.02
N TRP A 28 10.33 -11.59 5.06
CA TRP A 28 9.46 -12.34 5.97
C TRP A 28 9.66 -11.95 7.43
N ILE A 29 10.91 -11.83 7.87
CA ILE A 29 11.22 -11.40 9.24
C ILE A 29 10.71 -9.98 9.45
N ALA A 30 11.10 -9.04 8.59
CA ALA A 30 10.72 -7.64 8.72
C ALA A 30 9.20 -7.47 8.77
N TYR A 31 8.48 -8.10 7.83
CA TYR A 31 7.02 -8.06 7.72
C TYR A 31 6.33 -8.60 8.96
N LEU A 32 6.71 -9.79 9.42
CA LEU A 32 6.11 -10.45 10.58
C LEU A 32 6.48 -9.81 11.92
N THR A 33 7.50 -8.95 11.95
CA THR A 33 7.86 -8.15 13.12
C THR A 33 7.40 -6.69 13.05
N TYR A 34 6.81 -6.27 11.93
CA TYR A 34 6.45 -4.88 11.74
C TYR A 34 5.24 -4.50 12.62
N PRO A 35 5.32 -3.42 13.44
CA PRO A 35 4.27 -3.11 14.42
C PRO A 35 2.86 -2.99 13.83
N THR A 36 2.71 -2.35 12.66
CA THR A 36 1.42 -2.23 11.96
C THR A 36 0.84 -3.60 11.57
N ILE A 37 1.67 -4.51 11.08
CA ILE A 37 1.23 -5.86 10.68
C ILE A 37 0.83 -6.68 11.90
N LEU A 38 1.60 -6.58 12.99
CA LEU A 38 1.24 -7.23 14.26
C LEU A 38 -0.08 -6.70 14.81
N LEU A 39 -0.32 -5.39 14.71
CA LEU A 39 -1.60 -4.77 15.07
C LEU A 39 -2.73 -5.33 14.21
N TYR A 40 -2.54 -5.47 12.89
CA TYR A 40 -3.56 -6.08 12.04
C TYR A 40 -3.82 -7.54 12.42
N PHE A 41 -2.80 -8.35 12.71
CA PHE A 41 -3.02 -9.73 13.19
C PHE A 41 -3.79 -9.78 14.50
N ALA A 42 -3.49 -8.88 15.44
CA ALA A 42 -4.23 -8.78 16.70
C ALA A 42 -5.70 -8.40 16.45
N LEU A 43 -5.96 -7.44 15.56
CA LEU A 43 -7.32 -7.02 15.19
C LEU A 43 -8.07 -8.11 14.41
N VAL A 44 -7.41 -8.85 13.52
CA VAL A 44 -7.98 -10.02 12.84
C VAL A 44 -8.41 -11.07 13.87
N ALA A 45 -7.53 -11.41 14.81
CA ALA A 45 -7.84 -12.37 15.87
C ALA A 45 -9.01 -11.89 16.76
N CYS A 46 -8.99 -10.62 17.18
CA CYS A 46 -10.07 -10.01 17.94
C CYS A 46 -11.40 -10.06 17.16
N SER A 47 -11.38 -9.66 15.90
CA SER A 47 -12.56 -9.60 15.05
C SER A 47 -13.19 -10.98 14.83
N PHE A 48 -12.37 -12.00 14.53
CA PHE A 48 -12.88 -13.36 14.40
C PHE A 48 -13.27 -13.99 15.75
N THR A 49 -12.68 -13.55 16.85
CA THR A 49 -13.12 -13.94 18.21
C THR A 49 -14.51 -13.37 18.51
N VAL A 50 -14.75 -12.08 18.26
CA VAL A 50 -16.07 -11.45 18.40
C VAL A 50 -17.10 -12.12 17.50
N MET A 51 -16.74 -12.40 16.26
CA MET A 51 -17.58 -13.18 15.34
C MET A 51 -17.95 -14.54 15.96
N ALA A 52 -16.99 -15.30 16.46
CA ALA A 52 -17.23 -16.64 17.03
C ALA A 52 -18.11 -16.60 18.29
N TYR A 53 -17.93 -15.61 19.16
CA TYR A 53 -18.76 -15.45 20.38
C TYR A 53 -20.19 -15.01 20.09
N THR A 54 -20.40 -14.27 19.00
CA THR A 54 -21.72 -13.73 18.62
C THR A 54 -22.40 -14.54 17.51
N TRP A 55 -21.75 -15.63 17.09
CA TRP A 55 -22.19 -16.43 15.96
C TRP A 55 -23.49 -17.18 16.26
N THR A 56 -24.41 -17.13 15.31
CA THR A 56 -25.63 -17.96 15.33
C THR A 56 -25.75 -18.85 14.10
N THR A 57 -25.41 -18.34 12.92
CA THR A 57 -25.60 -19.04 11.63
C THR A 57 -24.45 -18.77 10.67
N LEU A 58 -24.12 -19.78 9.84
CA LEU A 58 -23.00 -19.72 8.89
C LEU A 58 -23.26 -18.82 7.68
N ALA A 59 -24.49 -18.83 7.16
CA ALA A 59 -24.79 -18.17 5.89
C ALA A 59 -24.50 -16.66 5.91
N PRO A 60 -24.95 -15.85 6.89
CA PRO A 60 -24.69 -14.41 6.88
C PRO A 60 -23.20 -14.07 7.01
N VAL A 61 -22.44 -14.88 7.77
CA VAL A 61 -20.99 -14.70 7.91
C VAL A 61 -20.26 -15.04 6.62
N ALA A 62 -20.58 -16.17 6.00
CA ALA A 62 -19.97 -16.56 4.72
C ALA A 62 -20.29 -15.54 3.62
N VAL A 63 -21.54 -15.06 3.56
CA VAL A 63 -21.98 -14.03 2.61
C VAL A 63 -21.27 -12.70 2.87
N SER A 64 -21.08 -12.29 4.13
CA SER A 64 -20.38 -11.02 4.43
C SER A 64 -18.89 -11.06 4.05
N ILE A 65 -18.20 -12.18 4.31
CA ILE A 65 -16.82 -12.39 3.86
C ILE A 65 -16.75 -12.35 2.33
N GLY A 66 -17.64 -13.08 1.64
CA GLY A 66 -17.71 -13.09 0.19
C GLY A 66 -17.97 -11.70 -0.40
N ALA A 67 -18.88 -10.94 0.19
CA ALA A 67 -19.18 -9.56 -0.22
C ALA A 67 -17.94 -8.65 -0.07
N VAL A 68 -17.23 -8.73 1.05
CA VAL A 68 -15.98 -7.95 1.26
C VAL A 68 -14.90 -8.37 0.28
N MET A 69 -14.71 -9.67 0.01
CA MET A 69 -13.73 -10.15 -0.98
C MET A 69 -13.96 -9.59 -2.39
N LEU A 70 -15.21 -9.27 -2.75
CA LEU A 70 -15.56 -8.68 -4.04
C LEU A 70 -15.49 -7.15 -4.04
N VAL A 71 -16.08 -6.51 -3.03
CA VAL A 71 -16.23 -5.05 -2.97
C VAL A 71 -14.92 -4.37 -2.56
N TYR A 72 -14.22 -4.91 -1.56
CA TYR A 72 -13.07 -4.23 -0.95
C TYR A 72 -11.92 -3.99 -1.94
N PRO A 73 -11.53 -4.93 -2.83
CA PRO A 73 -10.52 -4.65 -3.85
C PRO A 73 -10.92 -3.53 -4.84
N LEU A 74 -12.22 -3.37 -5.15
CA LEU A 74 -12.70 -2.28 -6.00
C LEU A 74 -12.62 -0.93 -5.29
N VAL A 75 -12.96 -0.90 -3.99
CA VAL A 75 -12.81 0.30 -3.16
C VAL A 75 -11.33 0.69 -3.07
N TRP A 76 -10.43 -0.29 -2.90
CA TRP A 76 -8.99 -0.03 -2.84
C TRP A 76 -8.42 0.49 -4.15
N TYR A 77 -8.87 -0.06 -5.27
CA TYR A 77 -8.58 0.51 -6.58
C TYR A 77 -9.05 1.97 -6.71
N ALA A 78 -10.27 2.28 -6.24
CA ALA A 78 -10.81 3.64 -6.30
C ALA A 78 -10.03 4.61 -5.40
N ILE A 79 -9.68 4.19 -4.19
CA ILE A 79 -8.86 4.99 -3.28
C ILE A 79 -7.48 5.23 -3.88
N HIS A 80 -6.82 4.19 -4.39
CA HIS A 80 -5.52 4.32 -5.03
C HIS A 80 -5.58 5.29 -6.23
N ARG A 81 -6.55 5.11 -7.14
CA ARG A 81 -6.67 5.96 -8.32
C ARG A 81 -7.09 7.40 -8.03
N PHE A 82 -8.12 7.60 -7.21
CA PHE A 82 -8.78 8.90 -7.09
C PHE A 82 -8.35 9.69 -5.85
N ILE A 83 -7.88 9.03 -4.79
CA ILE A 83 -7.44 9.69 -3.56
C ILE A 83 -5.91 9.76 -3.51
N LEU A 84 -5.22 8.62 -3.65
CA LEU A 84 -3.77 8.56 -3.50
C LEU A 84 -3.04 9.23 -4.67
N HIS A 85 -3.53 9.06 -5.92
CA HIS A 85 -3.04 9.81 -7.09
C HIS A 85 -3.83 11.11 -7.34
N GLY A 86 -4.76 11.47 -6.45
CA GLY A 86 -5.55 12.69 -6.57
C GLY A 86 -4.72 13.94 -6.31
N ARG A 87 -4.89 14.98 -7.13
CA ARG A 87 -4.14 16.25 -7.02
C ARG A 87 -4.78 17.30 -6.12
N PHE A 88 -5.84 16.94 -5.40
CA PHE A 88 -6.62 17.91 -4.62
C PHE A 88 -6.17 18.01 -3.16
N LEU A 89 -5.70 16.91 -2.55
CA LEU A 89 -5.34 16.91 -1.13
C LEU A 89 -4.10 17.75 -0.83
N TYR A 90 -3.09 17.77 -1.71
CA TYR A 90 -1.91 18.62 -1.51
C TYR A 90 -2.21 20.12 -1.66
N ARG A 91 -3.34 20.49 -2.30
CA ARG A 91 -3.70 21.91 -2.49
C ARG A 91 -4.24 22.56 -1.23
N MET A 92 -4.71 21.74 -0.28
CA MET A 92 -5.25 22.20 1.00
C MET A 92 -4.26 21.92 2.13
N LYS A 93 -3.85 22.96 2.86
CA LYS A 93 -2.85 22.86 3.93
C LYS A 93 -3.15 21.76 4.96
N TRP A 94 -4.41 21.63 5.36
CA TRP A 94 -4.83 20.67 6.39
C TRP A 94 -4.77 19.20 5.95
N SER A 95 -4.75 18.92 4.64
CA SER A 95 -4.68 17.55 4.09
C SER A 95 -3.37 17.22 3.37
N ALA A 96 -2.49 18.20 3.18
CA ALA A 96 -1.24 18.02 2.44
C ALA A 96 -0.32 16.97 3.09
N SER A 97 -0.15 17.03 4.41
CA SER A 97 0.63 16.03 5.17
C SER A 97 0.05 14.62 5.04
N LEU A 98 -1.28 14.51 5.07
CA LEU A 98 -1.95 13.24 4.86
C LEU A 98 -1.62 12.68 3.47
N TRP A 99 -1.80 13.46 2.40
CA TRP A 99 -1.48 13.04 1.04
C TRP A 99 -0.01 12.66 0.84
N LYS A 100 0.89 13.48 1.42
CA LYS A 100 2.33 13.21 1.46
C LYS A 100 2.60 11.80 2.00
N ARG A 101 2.04 11.52 3.19
CA ARG A 101 2.30 10.28 3.94
C ARG A 101 1.64 9.03 3.36
N ILE A 102 0.44 9.16 2.78
CA ILE A 102 -0.33 7.99 2.33
C ILE A 102 0.16 7.43 1.00
N HIS A 103 0.85 8.21 0.16
CA HIS A 103 1.35 7.69 -1.13
C HIS A 103 2.44 8.49 -1.84
N PHE A 104 2.49 9.82 -1.70
CA PHE A 104 3.51 10.61 -2.42
C PHE A 104 4.93 10.21 -1.99
N ASP A 105 5.19 10.06 -0.69
CA ASP A 105 6.49 9.59 -0.18
C ASP A 105 6.87 8.20 -0.73
N HIS A 106 5.87 7.36 -0.98
CA HIS A 106 6.10 6.04 -1.58
C HIS A 106 6.56 6.15 -3.05
N HIS A 107 6.00 7.06 -3.84
CA HIS A 107 6.45 7.30 -5.21
C HIS A 107 7.82 7.99 -5.28
N GLN A 108 8.14 8.83 -4.28
CA GLN A 108 9.45 9.44 -4.14
C GLN A 108 10.53 8.43 -3.73
N ASP A 109 10.24 7.54 -2.78
CA ASP A 109 11.20 6.57 -2.23
C ASP A 109 10.63 5.14 -2.17
N PRO A 110 10.37 4.49 -3.32
CA PRO A 110 9.61 3.23 -3.42
C PRO A 110 10.31 2.01 -2.78
N HIS A 111 11.55 2.13 -2.35
CA HIS A 111 12.30 1.06 -1.70
C HIS A 111 12.20 1.08 -0.17
N LEU A 112 11.74 2.18 0.43
CA LEU A 112 11.64 2.31 1.87
C LEU A 112 10.34 1.66 2.37
N LEU A 113 10.45 0.72 3.31
CA LEU A 113 9.30 -0.02 3.84
C LEU A 113 8.33 0.87 4.63
N ASP A 114 8.83 1.89 5.33
CA ASP A 114 8.00 2.73 6.20
C ASP A 114 6.98 3.58 5.44
N VAL A 115 7.28 3.91 4.19
CA VAL A 115 6.37 4.65 3.30
C VAL A 115 5.53 3.71 2.44
N LEU A 116 5.86 2.41 2.41
CA LEU A 116 5.07 1.39 1.73
C LEU A 116 3.75 1.13 2.48
N PHE A 117 3.82 1.03 3.81
CA PHE A 117 2.63 0.86 4.64
C PHE A 117 1.97 2.19 4.93
N GLY A 118 0.64 2.20 4.78
CA GLY A 118 -0.18 3.28 5.30
C GLY A 118 -0.11 3.34 6.82
N SER A 119 -0.23 4.55 7.38
CA SER A 119 -0.37 4.71 8.83
C SER A 119 -1.61 3.93 9.32
N PRO A 120 -1.51 3.14 10.40
CA PRO A 120 -2.66 2.47 11.02
C PRO A 120 -3.83 3.41 11.31
N LEU A 121 -3.53 4.68 11.62
CA LEU A 121 -4.52 5.72 11.89
C LEU A 121 -5.39 6.05 10.68
N ASN A 122 -4.92 5.77 9.47
CA ASN A 122 -5.66 6.02 8.24
C ASN A 122 -6.25 4.72 7.68
N THR A 123 -5.46 3.63 7.71
CA THR A 123 -5.85 2.35 7.11
C THR A 123 -6.95 1.66 7.91
N ILE A 124 -6.85 1.59 9.25
CA ILE A 124 -7.83 0.87 10.07
C ILE A 124 -9.21 1.52 10.01
N PRO A 125 -9.37 2.86 10.17
CA PRO A 125 -10.68 3.48 10.02
C PRO A 125 -11.25 3.30 8.61
N THR A 126 -10.41 3.36 7.58
CA THR A 126 -10.86 3.14 6.20
C THR A 126 -11.38 1.71 6.01
N ILE A 127 -10.65 0.70 6.50
CA ILE A 127 -11.10 -0.71 6.47
C ILE A 127 -12.43 -0.85 7.23
N ALA A 128 -12.53 -0.29 8.43
CA ALA A 128 -13.71 -0.35 9.26
C ALA A 128 -14.94 0.28 8.58
N ILE A 129 -14.80 1.52 8.08
CA ILE A 129 -15.87 2.26 7.41
C ILE A 129 -16.38 1.51 6.19
N VAL A 130 -15.50 0.83 5.45
CA VAL A 130 -15.89 0.10 4.24
C VAL A 130 -16.54 -1.24 4.59
N THR A 131 -15.98 -2.00 5.54
CA THR A 131 -16.34 -3.42 5.72
C THR A 131 -17.39 -3.66 6.79
N ILE A 132 -17.37 -2.93 7.92
CA ILE A 132 -18.30 -3.12 9.03
C ILE A 132 -19.75 -2.88 8.58
N PRO A 133 -20.10 -1.79 7.88
CA PRO A 133 -21.48 -1.55 7.46
C PRO A 133 -22.00 -2.63 6.51
N ILE A 134 -21.15 -3.14 5.60
CA ILE A 134 -21.52 -4.23 4.68
C ILE A 134 -21.90 -5.48 5.48
N GLY A 135 -21.04 -5.92 6.40
CA GLY A 135 -21.33 -7.09 7.22
C GLY A 135 -22.52 -6.90 8.14
N TYR A 136 -22.66 -5.73 8.75
CA TYR A 136 -23.79 -5.43 9.64
C TYR A 136 -25.13 -5.48 8.89
N ALA A 137 -25.19 -4.93 7.68
CA ALA A 137 -26.39 -4.98 6.84
C ALA A 137 -26.78 -6.41 6.42
N ILE A 138 -25.82 -7.33 6.33
CA ILE A 138 -26.05 -8.73 5.92
C ILE A 138 -26.50 -9.60 7.10
N GLY A 139 -25.93 -9.42 8.29
CA GLY A 139 -26.16 -10.35 9.39
C GLY A 139 -25.86 -9.80 10.78
N GLY A 140 -25.92 -8.48 10.96
CA GLY A 140 -25.67 -7.83 12.24
C GLY A 140 -24.24 -7.99 12.74
N MET A 141 -24.07 -8.03 14.07
CA MET A 141 -22.76 -8.05 14.72
C MET A 141 -21.81 -9.17 14.27
N PRO A 142 -22.21 -10.47 14.20
CA PRO A 142 -21.28 -11.52 13.79
C PRO A 142 -20.80 -11.34 12.34
N ALA A 143 -21.68 -10.93 11.43
CA ALA A 143 -21.34 -10.68 10.04
C ALA A 143 -20.48 -9.42 9.86
N ALA A 144 -20.71 -8.37 10.66
CA ALA A 144 -19.88 -7.18 10.72
C ALA A 144 -18.45 -7.49 11.19
N ALA A 145 -18.32 -8.29 12.26
CA ALA A 145 -17.04 -8.75 12.77
C ALA A 145 -16.31 -9.67 11.76
N ALA A 146 -17.03 -10.55 11.07
CA ALA A 146 -16.43 -11.34 10.00
C ALA A 146 -15.95 -10.49 8.81
N ALA A 147 -16.75 -9.51 8.40
CA ALA A 147 -16.43 -8.58 7.30
C ALA A 147 -15.18 -7.74 7.61
N PHE A 148 -15.08 -7.21 8.84
CA PHE A 148 -13.92 -6.44 9.28
C PHE A 148 -12.65 -7.30 9.35
N GLY A 149 -12.74 -8.50 9.94
CA GLY A 149 -11.65 -9.47 9.98
C GLY A 149 -11.18 -9.88 8.58
N ALA A 150 -12.11 -10.09 7.64
CA ALA A 150 -11.79 -10.36 6.24
C ALA A 150 -11.08 -9.17 5.57
N GLY A 151 -11.56 -7.94 5.78
CA GLY A 151 -10.93 -6.72 5.28
C GLY A 151 -9.49 -6.57 5.74
N LEU A 152 -9.24 -6.72 7.04
CA LEU A 152 -7.89 -6.70 7.62
C LEU A 152 -7.00 -7.82 7.04
N THR A 153 -7.54 -9.03 6.90
CA THR A 153 -6.80 -10.18 6.33
C THR A 153 -6.40 -9.91 4.87
N ILE A 154 -7.32 -9.38 4.07
CA ILE A 154 -7.05 -8.96 2.68
C ILE A 154 -5.97 -7.88 2.66
N THR A 155 -6.03 -6.89 3.55
CA THR A 155 -5.02 -5.84 3.66
C THR A 155 -3.65 -6.42 3.97
N CYS A 156 -3.51 -7.35 4.91
CA CYS A 156 -2.24 -8.03 5.18
C CYS A 156 -1.71 -8.77 3.94
N ILE A 157 -2.56 -9.49 3.21
CA ILE A 157 -2.12 -10.19 1.99
C ILE A 157 -1.66 -9.17 0.93
N TYR A 158 -2.44 -8.12 0.75
CA TYR A 158 -2.16 -7.03 -0.19
C TYR A 158 -0.82 -6.37 0.10
N GLU A 159 -0.58 -5.97 1.34
CA GLU A 159 0.63 -5.31 1.79
C GLU A 159 1.87 -6.21 1.65
N PHE A 160 1.75 -7.51 1.94
CA PHE A 160 2.84 -8.45 1.72
C PHE A 160 3.22 -8.58 0.23
N PHE A 161 2.23 -8.67 -0.66
CA PHE A 161 2.50 -8.69 -2.10
C PHE A 161 3.07 -7.37 -2.60
N HIS A 162 2.60 -6.24 -2.08
CA HIS A 162 3.16 -4.92 -2.37
C HIS A 162 4.65 -4.87 -2.01
N CYS A 163 5.04 -5.41 -0.84
CA CYS A 163 6.46 -5.54 -0.46
C CYS A 163 7.25 -6.35 -1.51
N ILE A 164 6.73 -7.51 -1.95
CA ILE A 164 7.39 -8.37 -2.95
C ILE A 164 7.62 -7.61 -4.27
N GLN A 165 6.67 -6.75 -4.66
CA GLN A 165 6.76 -6.00 -5.90
C GLN A 165 7.91 -4.98 -5.88
N HIS A 166 8.23 -4.42 -4.71
CA HIS A 166 9.34 -3.47 -4.49
C HIS A 166 10.67 -4.14 -4.06
N LEU A 167 10.64 -5.38 -3.60
CA LEU A 167 11.82 -6.16 -3.23
C LEU A 167 12.72 -6.39 -4.45
N ASN A 168 14.05 -6.29 -4.30
CA ASN A 168 15.01 -6.64 -5.38
C ASN A 168 15.16 -8.16 -5.57
N TYR A 169 14.05 -8.81 -5.91
CA TYR A 169 13.90 -10.26 -6.03
C TYR A 169 13.06 -10.59 -7.27
N LYS A 170 13.40 -11.64 -8.01
CA LYS A 170 12.57 -12.16 -9.11
C LYS A 170 11.69 -13.31 -8.59
N PRO A 171 10.36 -13.13 -8.49
CA PRO A 171 9.45 -14.19 -8.06
C PRO A 171 9.52 -15.42 -8.95
N ARG A 172 9.43 -16.61 -8.37
CA ARG A 172 9.41 -17.87 -9.16
C ARG A 172 8.12 -18.00 -9.96
N MET A 173 6.98 -17.66 -9.36
CA MET A 173 5.67 -17.81 -10.00
C MET A 173 5.39 -16.71 -11.02
N SER A 174 4.99 -17.10 -12.23
CA SER A 174 4.77 -16.18 -13.36
C SER A 174 3.67 -15.14 -13.11
N TRP A 175 2.64 -15.48 -12.32
CA TRP A 175 1.59 -14.54 -11.95
C TRP A 175 2.08 -13.45 -11.00
N ILE A 176 2.95 -13.76 -10.03
CA ILE A 176 3.60 -12.75 -9.18
C ILE A 176 4.58 -11.90 -10.02
N GLN A 177 5.32 -12.52 -10.95
CA GLN A 177 6.21 -11.75 -11.84
C GLN A 177 5.41 -10.72 -12.66
N ARG A 178 4.25 -11.11 -13.21
CA ARG A 178 3.35 -10.20 -13.92
C ARG A 178 2.85 -9.09 -13.00
N MET A 179 2.41 -9.45 -11.80
CA MET A 179 1.95 -8.49 -10.79
C MET A 179 3.01 -7.44 -10.48
N LYS A 180 4.23 -7.89 -10.13
CA LYS A 180 5.39 -7.03 -9.93
C LYS A 180 5.72 -6.16 -11.14
N GLN A 181 5.72 -6.73 -12.34
CA GLN A 181 6.02 -5.97 -13.55
C GLN A 181 5.03 -4.81 -13.77
N ARG A 182 3.73 -5.04 -13.56
CA ARG A 182 2.70 -4.00 -13.72
C ARG A 182 2.87 -2.89 -12.68
N HIS A 183 3.13 -3.26 -11.44
CA HIS A 183 3.34 -2.30 -10.35
C HIS A 183 4.62 -1.47 -10.52
N VAL A 184 5.72 -2.11 -10.96
CA VAL A 184 6.95 -1.39 -11.31
C VAL A 184 6.72 -0.44 -12.48
N LEU A 185 5.93 -0.82 -13.49
CA LEU A 185 5.56 0.11 -14.55
C LEU A 185 4.75 1.30 -14.02
N HIS A 186 3.89 1.09 -13.03
CA HIS A 186 3.14 2.17 -12.38
C HIS A 186 4.08 3.19 -11.70
N HIS A 187 5.08 2.72 -10.94
CA HIS A 187 6.03 3.59 -10.22
C HIS A 187 7.14 4.20 -11.06
N PHE A 188 7.54 3.57 -12.17
CA PHE A 188 8.76 3.96 -12.90
C PHE A 188 8.53 4.33 -14.36
N HIS A 189 7.30 4.17 -14.87
CA HIS A 189 6.95 4.50 -16.26
C HIS A 189 5.75 5.43 -16.37
N ASN A 190 4.58 5.06 -15.83
CA ASN A 190 3.39 5.90 -15.85
C ASN A 190 2.44 5.56 -14.69
N GLU A 191 2.27 6.52 -13.79
CA GLU A 191 1.47 6.46 -12.58
C GLU A 191 -0.05 6.51 -12.84
N ASN A 192 -0.47 6.79 -14.09
CA ASN A 192 -1.88 6.91 -14.49
C ASN A 192 -2.51 5.59 -14.97
N GLY A 193 -1.88 4.46 -14.67
CA GLY A 193 -2.43 3.14 -14.95
C GLY A 193 -1.85 2.06 -14.06
N ASN A 194 -2.36 0.83 -14.19
CA ASN A 194 -2.00 -0.32 -13.36
C ASN A 194 -2.07 -0.02 -11.86
N TYR A 195 -3.18 0.57 -11.40
CA TYR A 195 -3.40 0.89 -9.99
C TYR A 195 -3.57 -0.37 -9.14
N GLY A 196 -4.07 -1.47 -9.71
CA GLY A 196 -4.21 -2.72 -8.99
C GLY A 196 -2.88 -3.28 -8.48
N ILE A 197 -2.81 -3.63 -7.20
CA ILE A 197 -1.62 -4.27 -6.62
C ILE A 197 -1.70 -5.78 -6.75
N THR A 198 -2.72 -6.44 -6.19
CA THR A 198 -2.87 -7.90 -6.22
C THR A 198 -3.72 -8.40 -7.38
N SER A 199 -4.56 -7.53 -7.96
CA SER A 199 -5.47 -7.84 -9.07
C SER A 199 -5.64 -6.63 -9.98
N PHE A 200 -5.73 -6.87 -11.29
CA PHE A 200 -5.91 -5.85 -12.33
C PHE A 200 -7.30 -5.95 -13.01
N VAL A 201 -8.28 -6.54 -12.32
CA VAL A 201 -9.66 -6.64 -12.85
C VAL A 201 -10.27 -5.24 -12.98
N ALA A 202 -10.17 -4.43 -11.92
CA ALA A 202 -10.64 -3.06 -11.92
C ALA A 202 -9.93 -2.21 -12.98
N ASP A 203 -8.61 -2.34 -13.13
CA ASP A 203 -7.88 -1.63 -14.18
C ASP A 203 -8.38 -1.95 -15.60
N ARG A 204 -8.76 -3.21 -15.86
CA ARG A 204 -9.33 -3.58 -17.16
C ARG A 204 -10.72 -3.00 -17.34
N LEU A 205 -11.55 -3.09 -16.30
CA LEU A 205 -12.92 -2.56 -16.31
C LEU A 205 -12.92 -1.04 -16.59
N PHE A 206 -12.01 -0.31 -15.95
CA PHE A 206 -11.93 1.16 -16.04
C PHE A 206 -10.82 1.67 -16.96
N ARG A 207 -10.34 0.80 -17.87
CA ARG A 207 -9.39 1.13 -18.96
C ARG A 207 -8.09 1.82 -18.50
N SER A 208 -7.56 1.44 -17.34
CA SER A 208 -6.26 1.88 -16.82
C SER A 208 -5.18 0.78 -16.88
N TYR A 209 -5.49 -0.39 -17.42
CA TYR A 209 -4.54 -1.50 -17.54
C TYR A 209 -3.62 -1.34 -18.75
N TYR A 210 -2.30 -1.52 -18.56
CA TYR A 210 -1.34 -1.61 -19.68
C TYR A 210 -0.24 -2.67 -19.46
N ARG A 211 0.13 -3.35 -20.55
CA ARG A 211 0.93 -4.59 -20.52
C ARG A 211 2.44 -4.40 -20.57
N ASP A 212 2.95 -3.29 -21.08
CA ASP A 212 4.38 -3.01 -21.10
C ASP A 212 4.57 -1.51 -21.34
N ALA A 213 5.83 -1.08 -21.29
CA ALA A 213 6.18 0.33 -21.49
C ALA A 213 5.79 0.89 -22.86
N ARG A 214 5.51 0.04 -23.87
CA ARG A 214 5.05 0.50 -25.20
C ARG A 214 3.54 0.80 -25.19
N GLY A 215 2.79 0.16 -24.30
CA GLY A 215 1.34 0.32 -24.21
C GLY A 215 0.87 1.64 -23.58
N CYS A 216 1.78 2.48 -23.09
CA CYS A 216 1.47 3.76 -22.45
C CYS A 216 2.68 4.71 -22.59
N PRO A 217 2.51 6.01 -22.89
CA PRO A 217 3.64 6.94 -22.88
C PRO A 217 4.24 7.08 -21.48
N ARG A 218 5.52 7.45 -21.39
CA ARG A 218 6.14 7.73 -20.09
C ARG A 218 5.55 9.00 -19.51
N SER A 219 5.16 8.98 -18.24
CA SER A 219 4.65 10.17 -17.56
C SER A 219 5.80 11.04 -17.04
N PRO A 220 5.73 12.38 -17.19
CA PRO A 220 6.68 13.30 -16.58
C PRO A 220 6.53 13.39 -15.06
N THR A 221 5.38 12.99 -14.52
CA THR A 221 5.01 13.17 -13.11
C THR A 221 5.01 11.87 -12.32
N VAL A 222 5.59 10.80 -12.87
CA VAL A 222 5.53 9.45 -12.28
C VAL A 222 6.03 9.39 -10.83
N PHE A 223 7.02 10.22 -10.48
CA PHE A 223 7.56 10.24 -9.12
C PHE A 223 6.92 11.29 -8.22
N ASN A 224 6.37 12.37 -8.78
CA ASN A 224 5.85 13.51 -8.01
C ASN A 224 4.32 13.60 -8.00
N LEU A 225 3.62 12.71 -8.71
CA LEU A 225 2.16 12.63 -8.79
C LEU A 225 1.48 13.94 -9.22
N GLY A 226 2.18 14.75 -10.01
CA GLY A 226 1.70 16.05 -10.49
C GLY A 226 1.96 17.21 -9.54
N TYR A 227 2.64 16.98 -8.42
CA TYR A 227 3.15 18.01 -7.53
C TYR A 227 4.58 18.38 -7.93
N ASP A 228 4.72 19.12 -9.04
CA ASP A 228 6.01 19.60 -9.54
C ASP A 228 6.44 20.92 -8.84
N VAL A 229 7.59 21.48 -9.22
CA VAL A 229 8.10 22.73 -8.64
C VAL A 229 7.12 23.91 -8.82
N LYS A 230 6.37 23.95 -9.93
CA LYS A 230 5.39 25.02 -10.17
C LYS A 230 4.19 24.88 -9.24
N GLU A 231 3.66 23.68 -9.07
CA GLU A 231 2.58 23.42 -8.11
C GLU A 231 3.07 23.66 -6.66
N ALA A 232 4.31 23.31 -6.33
CA ALA A 232 4.90 23.57 -5.01
C ALA A 232 5.07 25.07 -4.70
N GLN A 233 5.25 25.93 -5.71
CA GLN A 233 5.25 27.38 -5.51
C GLN A 233 3.85 27.91 -5.17
N GLN A 234 2.80 27.30 -5.74
CA GLN A 234 1.41 27.70 -5.50
C GLN A 234 0.82 27.10 -4.21
N TYR A 235 1.20 25.85 -3.89
CA TYR A 235 0.69 25.08 -2.75
C TYR A 235 1.87 24.51 -1.94
N PRO A 236 2.56 25.34 -1.14
CA PRO A 236 3.90 24.99 -0.62
C PRO A 236 3.91 23.96 0.49
N TRP A 237 2.76 23.54 1.01
CA TRP A 237 2.62 22.76 2.24
C TRP A 237 3.44 21.46 2.26
N VAL A 238 3.42 20.69 1.18
CA VAL A 238 4.19 19.43 1.08
C VAL A 238 5.69 19.71 0.97
N MET A 239 6.08 20.80 0.29
CA MET A 239 7.48 21.21 0.16
C MET A 239 8.03 21.74 1.50
N GLU A 240 7.23 22.53 2.23
CA GLU A 240 7.54 23.03 3.57
C GLU A 240 7.74 21.87 4.55
N GLU A 241 6.85 20.87 4.53
CA GLU A 241 6.96 19.68 5.37
C GLU A 241 8.15 18.78 4.99
N THR A 242 8.46 18.68 3.69
CA THR A 242 9.61 17.91 3.20
C THR A 242 10.94 18.62 3.49
N GLY A 243 10.95 19.95 3.55
CA GLY A 243 12.15 20.77 3.63
C GLY A 243 12.95 20.85 2.32
N ALA A 244 12.37 20.39 1.21
CA ALA A 244 12.98 20.43 -0.13
C ALA A 244 11.90 20.40 -1.23
N PRO A 245 12.19 20.94 -2.44
CA PRO A 245 11.30 20.85 -3.59
C PRO A 245 11.01 19.39 -3.99
N PRO A 246 9.85 19.10 -4.60
CA PRO A 246 9.53 17.76 -5.09
C PRO A 246 10.53 17.31 -6.16
N ARG A 247 10.88 16.02 -6.16
CA ARG A 247 11.84 15.45 -7.12
C ARG A 247 11.12 14.85 -8.32
N ASP A 248 11.61 15.16 -9.51
CA ASP A 248 11.16 14.54 -10.77
C ASP A 248 11.79 13.17 -11.02
N ARG A 249 12.72 12.74 -10.16
CA ARG A 249 13.36 11.42 -10.16
C ARG A 249 13.76 11.04 -8.74
N PRO A 250 13.65 9.76 -8.34
CA PRO A 250 14.14 9.30 -7.06
C PRO A 250 15.67 9.36 -7.04
N ASP A 251 16.26 9.45 -5.85
CA ASP A 251 17.71 9.39 -5.71
C ASP A 251 18.22 8.05 -6.28
N GLY A 252 19.32 8.10 -7.03
CA GLY A 252 19.95 6.88 -7.52
C GLY A 252 20.35 5.95 -6.37
N ALA A 253 20.36 4.63 -6.61
CA ALA A 253 20.72 3.62 -5.61
C ALA A 253 22.15 3.76 -5.02
N ASN A 254 22.96 4.68 -5.54
CA ASN A 254 24.26 5.08 -5.01
C ASN A 254 24.21 6.52 -4.46
N PRO A 255 23.84 6.70 -3.19
CA PRO A 255 24.11 7.95 -2.49
C PRO A 255 25.48 7.83 -1.81
N THR A 256 26.51 8.42 -2.39
CA THR A 256 27.64 8.95 -1.59
C THR A 256 27.13 10.13 -0.76
N ARG A 257 26.19 9.87 0.14
CA ARG A 257 25.61 10.83 1.07
C ARG A 257 25.61 10.23 2.47
N ASN A 258 26.82 9.93 2.93
CA ASN A 258 27.19 9.81 4.33
C ASN A 258 28.50 10.60 4.48
N ALA A 259 28.40 11.90 4.72
CA ALA A 259 29.40 12.77 5.38
C ALA A 259 29.08 14.24 5.08
N ALA A 260 28.17 14.82 5.87
CA ALA A 260 28.21 16.19 6.37
C ALA A 260 27.33 16.24 7.61
#